data_AF-A0A1G3YKI8-F1
#
_entry.id   AF-A0A1G3YKI8-F1
#
_cell.length_a   1.000
_cell.length_b   1.000
_cell.length_c   1.000
_cell.angle_alpha   90.00
_cell.angle_beta   90.00
_cell.angle_gamma   90.00
#
_symmetry.space_group_name_H-M   'P 1'
#
loop_
_entity.id
_entity.type
_entity.pdbx_description
1 polymer ?
#
loop_
_entity_poly.entity_id
_entity_poly.type
_entity_poly.pdbx_seq_one_letter_code
_entity_poly.pdbx_strand_id
1 'polypeptide(L)'
;MDFNPASMATEAGLAIFGIDCLQNGLASWTGKDGARKRVLAIKKNAVELCAVPCPPGRLHLVLDFSFGGACRFGLRAEAARIDWVGPSMQARKGDWVGARVGLYCVSGGPFPTADYADFDFFRFSPPGK
;
A
#
# COMPACT_ATOMS: atom_id res chain seq x y z
N MET A 1 -5.57 3.61 8.56
CA MET A 1 -5.40 4.66 7.55
C MET A 1 -6.77 5.12 7.09
N ASP A 2 -6.98 6.42 7.14
CA ASP A 2 -8.05 7.10 6.41
C ASP A 2 -7.43 7.74 5.15
N PHE A 3 -8.11 7.64 4.01
CA PHE A 3 -7.57 8.08 2.73
C PHE A 3 -8.59 8.97 2.04
N ASN A 4 -8.21 10.24 1.82
CA ASN A 4 -9.09 11.26 1.29
C ASN A 4 -8.50 11.88 0.01
N PRO A 5 -8.62 11.18 -1.14
CA PRO A 5 -8.16 11.71 -2.41
C PRO A 5 -9.29 12.50 -3.10
N ALA A 6 -9.02 13.75 -3.47
CA ALA A 6 -9.75 14.48 -4.50
C ALA A 6 -9.29 14.07 -5.90
N SER A 7 -7.99 13.87 -6.13
CA SER A 7 -7.44 13.43 -7.42
C SER A 7 -7.45 11.90 -7.62
N MET A 8 -7.63 11.44 -8.86
CA MET A 8 -7.42 10.03 -9.23
C MET A 8 -5.94 9.65 -9.36
N ALA A 9 -5.05 10.65 -9.46
CA ALA A 9 -3.62 10.43 -9.56
C ALA A 9 -2.94 10.23 -8.19
N THR A 10 -3.72 10.28 -7.10
CA THR A 10 -3.20 10.17 -5.74
C THR A 10 -3.28 8.75 -5.22
N GLU A 11 -2.18 8.36 -4.58
CA GLU A 11 -2.02 7.07 -3.94
C GLU A 11 -1.32 7.25 -2.60
N ALA A 12 -1.75 6.47 -1.61
CA ALA A 12 -1.12 6.49 -0.30
C ALA A 12 -1.15 5.11 0.34
N GLY A 13 -0.11 4.78 1.10
CA GLY A 13 -0.07 3.48 1.78
C GLY A 13 1.28 3.12 2.36
N LEU A 14 1.60 1.83 2.28
CA LEU A 14 2.80 1.23 2.85
C LEU A 14 3.77 0.85 1.75
N ALA A 15 5.06 1.08 1.95
CA ALA A 15 6.07 0.67 0.99
C ALA A 15 7.32 0.10 1.65
N ILE A 16 7.94 -0.85 0.95
CA ILE A 16 9.29 -1.32 1.20
C ILE A 16 10.19 -0.58 0.20
N PHE A 17 11.15 0.19 0.71
CA PHE A 17 12.11 0.94 -0.07
C PHE A 17 13.51 0.33 0.06
N GLY A 18 14.20 0.22 -1.07
CA GLY A 18 15.55 -0.27 -1.21
C GLY A 18 15.98 -0.12 -2.67
N ILE A 19 16.74 -1.08 -3.19
CA ILE A 19 17.05 -1.14 -4.64
C ILE A 19 15.75 -1.31 -5.45
N ASP A 20 14.85 -2.16 -4.97
CA ASP A 20 13.48 -2.24 -5.46
C ASP A 20 12.56 -1.49 -4.50
N CYS A 21 11.54 -0.85 -5.05
CA CYS A 21 10.42 -0.27 -4.31
C CYS A 21 9.20 -1.18 -4.46
N LEU A 22 8.66 -1.68 -3.35
CA LEU A 22 7.43 -2.48 -3.31
C LEU A 22 6.36 -1.68 -2.58
N GLN A 23 5.18 -1.55 -3.16
CA GLN A 23 4.15 -0.64 -2.67
C GLN A 23 2.82 -1.38 -2.48
N ASN A 24 2.13 -1.04 -1.40
CA ASN A 24 0.78 -1.44 -1.06
C ASN A 24 -0.04 -0.17 -0.84
N GLY A 25 -0.68 0.32 -1.89
CA GLY A 25 -1.27 1.65 -1.93
C GLY A 25 -2.78 1.62 -2.11
N LEU A 26 -3.50 2.46 -1.36
CA LEU A 26 -4.87 2.81 -1.70
C LEU A 26 -4.86 3.87 -2.79
N ALA A 27 -5.64 3.63 -3.84
CA ALA A 27 -5.85 4.53 -4.96
C ALA A 27 -7.34 4.61 -5.29
N SER A 28 -7.71 5.56 -6.15
CA SER A 28 -9.06 5.68 -6.70
C SER A 28 -9.10 5.25 -8.16
N TRP A 29 -10.15 4.52 -8.53
CA TRP A 29 -10.46 4.17 -9.91
C TRP A 29 -11.90 4.54 -10.24
N THR A 30 -12.21 4.82 -11.50
CA THR A 30 -13.56 5.16 -11.95
C THR A 30 -14.14 3.99 -12.71
N GLY A 31 -15.26 3.47 -12.20
CA GLY A 31 -16.00 2.38 -12.83
C GLY A 31 -16.63 2.78 -14.15
N LYS A 32 -17.06 1.78 -14.93
CA LYS A 32 -17.87 1.99 -16.15
C LYS A 32 -19.19 2.71 -15.88
N ASP A 33 -19.67 2.59 -14.64
CA ASP A 33 -20.83 3.28 -14.08
C ASP A 33 -20.56 4.75 -13.72
N GLY A 34 -19.33 5.24 -13.93
CA GLY A 34 -18.89 6.57 -13.52
C GLY A 34 -18.66 6.71 -12.01
N ALA A 35 -18.87 5.65 -11.23
CA ALA A 35 -18.69 5.69 -9.79
C ALA A 35 -17.20 5.58 -9.44
N ARG A 36 -16.75 6.47 -8.55
CA ARG A 36 -15.42 6.40 -7.95
C ARG A 36 -15.37 5.22 -6.97
N LYS A 37 -14.44 4.32 -7.17
CA LYS A 37 -14.20 3.14 -6.34
C LYS A 37 -12.79 3.20 -5.77
N ARG A 38 -12.64 2.73 -4.54
CA ARG A 38 -11.33 2.60 -3.90
C ARG A 38 -10.74 1.24 -4.23
N VAL A 39 -9.47 1.23 -4.60
CA VAL A 39 -8.72 0.01 -4.88
C VAL A 39 -7.47 -0.03 -4.02
N LEU A 40 -7.04 -1.24 -3.66
CA LEU A 40 -5.71 -1.50 -3.17
C LEU A 40 -4.85 -1.99 -4.33
N ALA A 41 -3.80 -1.26 -4.67
CA ALA A 41 -2.86 -1.59 -5.73
C ALA A 41 -1.53 -2.07 -5.13
N ILE A 42 -1.03 -3.19 -5.65
CA ILE A 42 0.32 -3.69 -5.35
C ILE A 42 1.23 -3.35 -6.51
N LYS A 43 2.33 -2.64 -6.23
CA LYS A 43 3.28 -2.20 -7.25
C LYS A 43 4.70 -2.63 -6.94
N LYS A 44 5.49 -2.85 -7.99
CA LYS A 44 6.95 -2.97 -7.93
C LYS A 44 7.56 -1.93 -8.86
N ASN A 45 8.42 -1.06 -8.33
CA ASN A 45 9.08 0.02 -9.08
C ASN A 45 8.05 0.85 -9.89
N ALA A 46 6.96 1.25 -9.25
CA ALA A 46 5.81 1.93 -9.85
C ALA A 46 5.00 1.15 -10.91
N VAL A 47 5.39 -0.09 -11.24
CA VAL A 47 4.61 -0.97 -12.11
C VAL A 47 3.56 -1.71 -11.29
N GLU A 48 2.30 -1.55 -11.65
CA GLU A 48 1.19 -2.28 -11.02
C GLU A 48 1.24 -3.77 -11.35
N LEU A 49 1.25 -4.60 -10.31
CA LEU A 49 1.20 -6.06 -10.41
C LEU A 49 -0.24 -6.56 -10.31
N CYS A 50 -1.04 -5.93 -9.43
CA CYS A 50 -2.47 -6.20 -9.31
C CYS A 50 -3.17 -5.04 -8.57
N ALA A 51 -4.48 -4.95 -8.75
CA ALA A 51 -5.35 -4.10 -7.96
C ALA A 51 -6.64 -4.85 -7.59
N VAL A 52 -7.11 -4.67 -6.37
CA VAL A 52 -8.37 -5.25 -5.89
C VAL A 52 -9.29 -4.18 -5.33
N PRO A 53 -10.62 -4.28 -5.53
CA PRO A 53 -11.57 -3.45 -4.79
C PRO A 53 -11.39 -3.64 -3.28
N CYS A 54 -11.53 -2.55 -2.53
CA CYS A 54 -11.48 -2.62 -1.07
C CYS A 54 -12.75 -1.99 -0.46
N PRO A 55 -13.21 -2.46 0.72
CA PRO A 55 -14.38 -1.91 1.38
C PRO A 55 -14.16 -0.44 1.73
N PRO A 56 -15.21 0.37 1.92
CA PRO A 56 -15.07 1.77 2.34
C PRO A 56 -14.58 1.89 3.79
N GLY A 57 -14.28 3.12 4.23
CA GLY A 57 -13.90 3.42 5.61
C GLY A 57 -12.42 3.18 5.93
N ARG A 58 -12.09 3.09 7.21
CA ARG A 58 -10.71 2.95 7.69
C ARG A 58 -10.17 1.55 7.39
N LEU A 59 -8.95 1.48 6.87
CA LEU A 59 -8.26 0.22 6.60
C LEU A 59 -6.91 0.15 7.31
N HIS A 60 -6.54 -1.07 7.70
CA HIS A 60 -5.18 -1.38 8.10
C HIS A 60 -4.47 -1.99 6.91
N LEU A 61 -3.37 -1.36 6.49
CA LEU A 61 -2.45 -1.95 5.52
C LEU A 61 -1.49 -2.87 6.27
N VAL A 62 -1.30 -4.07 5.76
CA VAL A 62 -0.52 -5.12 6.42
C VAL A 62 0.63 -5.54 5.52
N LEU A 63 1.78 -5.75 6.14
CA LEU A 63 2.96 -6.34 5.53
C LEU A 63 3.41 -7.49 6.42
N ASP A 64 3.50 -8.68 5.84
CA ASP A 64 4.29 -9.76 6.38
C ASP A 64 5.69 -9.70 5.77
N PHE A 65 6.72 -9.69 6.62
CA PHE A 65 8.12 -9.60 6.21
C PHE A 65 8.92 -10.67 6.95
N SER A 66 9.29 -11.71 6.20
CA SER A 66 10.00 -12.88 6.70
C SER A 66 11.52 -12.69 6.64
N PHE A 67 12.22 -13.51 7.43
CA PHE A 67 13.66 -13.65 7.31
C PHE A 67 14.06 -14.01 5.86
N GLY A 68 15.20 -13.48 5.40
CA GLY A 68 15.62 -13.62 4.01
C GLY A 68 14.95 -12.64 3.04
N GLY A 69 14.00 -11.81 3.48
CA GLY A 69 13.41 -10.73 2.68
C GLY A 69 12.18 -11.12 1.87
N ALA A 70 11.64 -12.33 2.08
CA ALA A 70 10.34 -12.69 1.52
C ALA A 70 9.25 -11.84 2.19
N CYS A 71 8.35 -11.28 1.39
CA CYS A 71 7.33 -10.37 1.87
C CYS A 71 5.99 -10.53 1.14
N ARG A 72 4.90 -10.19 1.82
CA ARG A 72 3.55 -10.20 1.25
C ARG A 72 2.73 -9.05 1.82
N PHE A 73 1.94 -8.44 0.96
CA PHE A 73 1.04 -7.36 1.35
C PHE A 73 -0.39 -7.86 1.54
N GLY A 74 -1.11 -7.17 2.41
CA GLY A 74 -2.52 -7.39 2.65
C GLY A 74 -3.21 -6.14 3.16
N LEU A 75 -4.51 -6.29 3.39
CA LEU A 75 -5.35 -5.30 4.03
C LEU A 75 -6.23 -5.97 5.08
N ARG A 76 -6.74 -5.17 6.00
CA ARG A 76 -7.70 -5.61 7.00
C ARG A 76 -8.65 -4.46 7.34
N ALA A 77 -9.96 -4.71 7.24
CA ALA A 77 -10.98 -3.84 7.81
C ALA A 77 -11.09 -4.07 9.34
N GLU A 78 -11.74 -3.15 10.06
CA GLU A 78 -11.88 -3.27 11.52
C GLU A 78 -12.55 -4.60 11.92
N ALA A 79 -11.98 -5.29 12.91
CA ALA A 79 -12.37 -6.64 13.36
C ALA A 79 -12.40 -7.76 12.29
N ALA A 80 -11.88 -7.53 11.09
CA ALA A 80 -11.82 -8.53 10.02
C ALA A 80 -10.53 -9.38 10.05
N ARG A 81 -10.50 -10.47 9.27
CA ARG A 81 -9.27 -11.21 8.98
C ARG A 81 -8.39 -10.41 8.01
N ILE A 82 -7.12 -10.78 7.90
CA ILE A 82 -6.21 -10.19 6.90
C ILE A 82 -6.53 -10.82 5.55
N ASP A 83 -6.83 -9.97 4.56
CA ASP A 83 -6.95 -10.34 3.17
C ASP A 83 -5.62 -10.06 2.49
N TRP A 84 -4.90 -11.12 2.15
CA TRP A 84 -3.62 -11.02 1.45
C TRP A 84 -3.82 -10.77 -0.03
N VAL A 85 -3.11 -9.80 -0.59
CA VAL A 85 -3.32 -9.32 -1.96
C VAL A 85 -2.05 -9.44 -2.78
N GLY A 86 -2.20 -9.95 -4.00
CA GLY A 86 -1.11 -10.10 -4.95
C GLY A 86 -0.12 -11.22 -4.60
N PRO A 87 0.97 -11.30 -5.38
CA PRO A 87 1.99 -12.33 -5.20
C PRO A 87 2.87 -12.04 -3.98
N SER A 88 3.50 -13.09 -3.45
CA SER A 88 4.66 -12.92 -2.57
C SER A 88 5.82 -12.32 -3.37
N MET A 89 6.59 -11.44 -2.73
CA MET A 89 7.70 -10.72 -3.33
C MET A 89 8.97 -10.89 -2.52
N GLN A 90 10.11 -10.62 -3.15
CA GLN A 90 11.42 -10.66 -2.52
C GLN A 90 11.98 -9.24 -2.44
N ALA A 91 12.18 -8.75 -1.22
CA ALA A 91 12.94 -7.54 -1.00
C ALA A 91 14.41 -7.81 -1.39
N ARG A 92 14.96 -6.96 -2.26
CA ARG A 92 16.34 -7.11 -2.71
C ARG A 92 17.29 -6.64 -1.60
N LYS A 93 18.40 -7.38 -1.40
CA LYS A 93 19.49 -6.96 -0.53
C LYS A 93 20.02 -5.61 -1.02
N GLY A 94 20.06 -4.62 -0.13
CA GLY A 94 20.55 -3.28 -0.47
C GLY A 94 22.07 -3.17 -0.38
N ASP A 95 22.59 -2.08 -0.95
CA ASP A 95 23.97 -1.65 -0.81
C ASP A 95 24.04 -0.65 0.37
N TRP A 96 24.75 -1.02 1.42
CA TRP A 96 24.94 -0.27 2.69
C TRP A 96 23.70 -0.07 3.57
N VAL A 97 22.52 0.11 3.00
CA VAL A 97 21.26 0.21 3.74
C VAL A 97 20.36 -0.95 3.37
N GLY A 98 19.89 -1.70 4.37
CA GLY A 98 18.90 -2.74 4.18
C GLY A 98 17.54 -2.17 3.76
N ALA A 99 16.62 -3.06 3.36
CA ALA A 99 15.25 -2.67 3.04
C ALA A 99 14.60 -1.90 4.20
N ARG A 100 13.95 -0.77 3.88
CA ARG A 100 13.23 0.08 4.83
C ARG A 100 11.73 -0.04 4.58
N VAL A 101 10.94 0.03 5.64
CA VAL A 101 9.48 0.09 5.53
C VAL A 101 9.03 1.49 5.90
N GLY A 102 8.16 2.08 5.10
CA GLY A 102 7.67 3.44 5.33
C GLY A 102 6.24 3.66 4.84
N LEU A 103 5.68 4.78 5.27
CA LEU A 103 4.39 5.28 4.81
C LEU A 103 4.62 6.31 3.70
N TYR A 104 3.68 6.42 2.76
CA TYR A 104 3.72 7.44 1.72
C TYR A 104 2.32 7.95 1.38
N CYS A 105 2.28 9.16 0.83
CA CYS A 105 1.12 9.77 0.18
C CYS A 105 1.65 10.64 -0.95
N VAL A 106 1.37 10.27 -2.19
CA VAL A 106 1.92 10.91 -3.39
C VAL A 106 0.83 11.18 -4.40
N SER A 107 0.88 12.34 -5.04
CA SER A 107 0.05 12.67 -6.20
C SER A 107 0.94 12.66 -7.44
N GLY A 108 0.57 11.87 -8.45
CA GLY A 108 1.24 11.86 -9.75
C GLY A 108 0.71 12.94 -10.71
N GLY A 109 -0.22 13.78 -10.27
CA GLY A 109 -0.80 14.85 -11.08
C GLY A 109 0.15 16.05 -11.24
N PRO A 110 0.01 16.84 -12.32
CA PRO A 110 0.86 18.01 -12.56
C PRO A 110 0.55 19.21 -11.64
N PHE A 111 -0.55 19.15 -10.86
CA PHE A 111 -1.01 20.24 -10.01
C PHE A 111 -1.04 19.82 -8.53
N PRO A 112 -0.78 20.74 -7.59
CA PRO A 112 -1.00 20.50 -6.17
C PRO A 112 -2.45 20.09 -5.88
N THR A 113 -2.62 19.20 -4.93
CA THR A 113 -3.93 18.73 -4.48
C THR A 113 -4.05 18.89 -2.98
N ALA A 114 -5.30 18.97 -2.48
CA ALA A 114 -5.59 18.94 -1.05
C ALA A 114 -5.73 17.49 -0.53
N ASP A 115 -5.15 16.53 -1.24
CA ASP A 115 -5.30 15.11 -0.92
C ASP A 115 -4.42 14.75 0.27
N TYR A 116 -4.92 13.86 1.12
CA TYR A 116 -4.19 13.42 2.30
C TYR A 116 -4.51 11.98 2.68
N ALA A 117 -3.66 11.45 3.55
CA ALA A 117 -3.84 10.17 4.20
C ALA A 117 -3.48 10.29 5.67
N ASP A 118 -4.41 9.94 6.53
CA ASP A 118 -4.22 9.94 7.98
C ASP A 118 -3.85 8.54 8.47
N PHE A 119 -2.77 8.46 9.25
CA PHE A 119 -2.26 7.22 9.81
C PHE A 119 -2.28 7.26 11.33
N ASP A 120 -3.26 6.58 11.94
CA ASP A 120 -3.38 6.50 13.40
C ASP A 120 -2.16 5.87 14.08
N PHE A 121 -1.53 4.89 13.43
CA PHE A 121 -0.36 4.20 13.96
C PHE A 121 0.45 3.54 12.84
N PHE A 122 1.73 3.34 13.13
CA PHE A 122 2.64 2.50 12.38
C PHE A 122 3.33 1.56 13.37
N ARG A 123 3.02 0.26 13.30
CA ARG A 123 3.41 -0.72 14.33
C ARG A 123 4.10 -1.92 13.72
N PHE A 124 5.05 -2.44 14.47
CA PHE A 124 5.79 -3.65 14.14
C PHE A 124 5.55 -4.68 15.23
N SER A 125 5.42 -5.93 14.82
CA SER A 125 5.41 -7.08 15.72
C SER A 125 6.44 -8.10 15.22
N PRO A 126 7.07 -8.88 16.11
CA PRO A 126 7.84 -10.04 15.69
C PRO A 126 6.97 -10.99 14.84
N PRO A 127 7.58 -11.81 13.96
CA PRO A 127 6.88 -12.91 13.32
C PRO A 127 6.19 -13.77 14.39
N GLY A 128 4.96 -14.21 14.13
CA GLY A 128 4.28 -15.18 14.99
C GLY A 128 5.13 -16.44 15.12
N LYS A 129 5.27 -16.96 16.35
CA LYS A 129 5.94 -18.25 16.59
C LYS A 129 5.20 -19.39 15.92
#